data_AF-A0AAD5EAM9-F1
#
_entry.id   AF-A0AAD5EAM9-F1
#
_cell.length_a   1.000
_cell.length_b   1.000
_cell.length_c   1.000
_cell.angle_alpha   90.00
_cell.angle_beta   90.00
_cell.angle_gamma   90.00
#
_symmetry.space_group_name_H-M   'P 1'
#
loop_
_entity.id
_entity.type
_entity.pdbx_description
1 polymer ?
#
loop_
_entity_poly.entity_id
_entity_poly.type
_entity_poly.pdbx_seq_one_letter_code
_entity_poly.pdbx_strand_id
1 'polypeptide(L)'
;MTVPPGELVMLQELAQDPVAFQTKSIRATGILTAYNPDSNRAVLEHKGYTLEVATDLLDPFPYKIKDLLQCIGELELISESNQLLLHARVSRKVDGLDLDVYEKTIHMRRKYQDTFLKSS
;
A
#
# COMPACT_ATOMS: atom_id res chain seq x y z
N MET A 1 -10.12 15.69 14.66
CA MET A 1 -10.25 14.85 13.43
C MET A 1 -9.45 13.58 13.64
N THR A 2 -10.07 12.42 13.50
CA THR A 2 -9.45 11.10 13.64
C THR A 2 -9.09 10.57 12.25
N VAL A 3 -7.81 10.30 12.00
CA VAL A 3 -7.37 9.74 10.72
C VAL A 3 -7.69 8.25 10.70
N PRO A 4 -8.34 7.70 9.65
CA PRO A 4 -8.67 6.28 9.61
C PRO A 4 -7.42 5.39 9.71
N PRO A 5 -7.53 4.20 10.32
CA PRO A 5 -6.45 3.24 10.32
C PRO A 5 -6.23 2.70 8.90
N GLY A 6 -4.96 2.50 8.52
CA GLY A 6 -4.62 1.85 7.25
C GLY A 6 -4.88 0.34 7.31
N GLU A 7 -5.81 -0.15 6.50
CA GLU A 7 -6.08 -1.58 6.31
C GLU A 7 -4.85 -2.27 5.71
N LEU A 8 -4.39 -3.37 6.32
CA LEU A 8 -3.29 -4.15 5.77
C LEU A 8 -3.76 -4.82 4.47
N VAL A 9 -3.12 -4.52 3.34
CA VAL A 9 -3.48 -5.07 2.03
C VAL A 9 -2.24 -5.50 1.26
N MET A 10 -2.38 -6.53 0.43
CA MET A 10 -1.36 -6.97 -0.52
C MET A 10 -1.63 -6.35 -1.88
N LEU A 11 -0.59 -6.06 -2.66
CA LEU A 11 -0.74 -5.42 -3.97
C LEU A 11 -1.59 -6.26 -4.93
N GLN A 12 -1.51 -7.60 -4.82
CA GLN A 12 -2.36 -8.52 -5.59
C GLN A 12 -3.87 -8.32 -5.32
N GLU A 13 -4.25 -7.98 -4.09
CA GLU A 13 -5.66 -7.78 -3.72
C GLU A 13 -6.21 -6.51 -4.36
N LEU A 14 -5.38 -5.46 -4.43
CA LEU A 14 -5.71 -4.21 -5.09
C LEU A 14 -5.92 -4.38 -6.59
N ALA A 15 -5.14 -5.27 -7.22
CA ALA A 15 -5.29 -5.58 -8.64
C ALA A 15 -6.52 -6.44 -8.95
N GLN A 16 -6.96 -7.28 -8.01
CA GLN A 16 -8.13 -8.15 -8.19
C GLN A 16 -9.46 -7.42 -8.07
N ASP A 17 -9.58 -6.49 -7.11
CA ASP A 17 -10.81 -5.72 -6.90
C ASP A 17 -10.54 -4.24 -6.59
N PRO A 18 -10.12 -3.45 -7.59
CA PRO A 18 -9.81 -2.02 -7.40
C PRO A 18 -10.98 -1.23 -6.79
N VAL A 19 -12.21 -1.57 -7.19
CA VAL A 19 -13.43 -0.84 -6.81
C VAL A 19 -13.76 -1.05 -5.33
N ALA A 20 -13.51 -2.23 -4.76
CA ALA A 20 -13.72 -2.48 -3.34
C ALA A 20 -12.75 -1.72 -2.42
N PHE A 21 -11.62 -1.26 -2.96
CA PHE A 21 -10.61 -0.50 -2.21
C PHE A 21 -10.65 1.00 -2.47
N GLN A 22 -11.53 1.48 -3.34
CA GLN A 22 -11.71 2.91 -3.57
C GLN A 22 -11.99 3.64 -2.24
N THR A 23 -11.35 4.79 -2.02
CA THR A 23 -11.50 5.65 -0.83
C THR A 23 -11.06 5.06 0.50
N LYS A 24 -10.52 3.83 0.53
CA LYS A 24 -10.02 3.21 1.76
C LYS A 24 -8.64 3.75 2.14
N SER A 25 -8.39 3.89 3.44
CA SER A 25 -7.04 4.06 3.97
C SER A 25 -6.38 2.69 4.07
N ILE A 26 -5.23 2.51 3.44
CA ILE A 26 -4.52 1.22 3.37
C ILE A 26 -3.09 1.34 3.89
N ARG A 27 -2.49 0.19 4.17
CA ARG A 27 -1.05 0.00 4.36
C ARG A 27 -0.55 -1.00 3.33
N ALA A 28 0.15 -0.50 2.33
CA ALA A 28 0.79 -1.29 1.28
C ALA A 28 2.28 -1.47 1.58
N THR A 29 2.88 -2.56 1.10
CA THR A 29 4.32 -2.82 1.18
C THR A 29 4.80 -3.34 -0.16
N GLY A 30 5.90 -2.81 -0.67
CA GLY A 30 6.43 -3.18 -1.99
C GLY A 30 7.80 -2.54 -2.25
N ILE A 31 8.46 -3.03 -3.28
CA ILE A 31 9.78 -2.57 -3.71
C ILE A 31 9.59 -1.34 -4.60
N LEU A 32 10.31 -0.26 -4.34
CA LEU A 32 10.29 0.92 -5.19
C LEU A 32 10.93 0.61 -6.56
N THR A 33 10.18 0.64 -7.64
CA THR A 33 10.68 0.34 -8.99
C THR A 33 10.85 1.58 -9.87
N ALA A 34 10.06 2.63 -9.61
CA ALA A 34 10.18 3.91 -10.30
C ALA A 34 9.83 5.08 -9.37
N TYR A 35 10.42 6.24 -9.62
CA TYR A 35 10.06 7.51 -8.98
C TYR A 35 10.30 8.67 -9.96
N ASN A 36 9.28 9.51 -10.14
CA ASN A 36 9.34 10.74 -10.91
C ASN A 36 9.13 11.94 -9.95
N PRO A 37 10.18 12.75 -9.69
CA PRO A 37 10.09 13.91 -8.81
C PRO A 37 9.26 15.06 -9.40
N ASP A 38 9.19 15.20 -10.72
CA ASP A 38 8.43 16.28 -11.37
C ASP A 38 6.92 16.11 -11.18
N SER A 39 6.46 14.85 -11.11
CA SER A 39 5.04 14.51 -10.93
C SER A 39 4.69 14.00 -9.53
N ASN A 40 5.65 13.91 -8.60
CA ASN A 40 5.48 13.26 -7.29
C ASN A 40 4.81 11.87 -7.39
N ARG A 41 5.30 11.03 -8.31
CA ARG A 41 4.76 9.68 -8.51
C ARG A 41 5.85 8.63 -8.31
N ALA A 42 5.58 7.66 -7.45
CA ALA A 42 6.39 6.47 -7.25
C ALA A 42 5.61 5.22 -7.65
N VAL A 43 6.31 4.14 -7.99
CA VAL A 43 5.71 2.83 -8.26
C VAL A 43 6.29 1.82 -7.30
N LEU A 44 5.41 1.14 -6.56
CA LEU A 44 5.76 -0.01 -5.74
C LEU A 44 5.39 -1.29 -6.48
N GLU A 45 6.26 -2.29 -6.43
CA GLU A 45 6.02 -3.60 -7.01
C GLU A 45 6.23 -4.72 -5.98
N HIS A 46 5.39 -5.75 -6.05
CA HIS A 46 5.60 -7.00 -5.35
C HIS A 46 4.92 -8.15 -6.09
N LYS A 47 5.64 -9.25 -6.33
CA LYS A 47 5.15 -10.44 -7.08
C LYS A 47 4.52 -10.12 -8.45
N GLY A 48 5.05 -9.11 -9.14
CA GLY A 48 4.55 -8.66 -10.45
C GLY A 48 3.29 -7.79 -10.40
N TYR A 49 2.77 -7.47 -9.21
CA TYR A 49 1.69 -6.50 -9.02
C TYR A 49 2.26 -5.14 -8.65
N THR A 50 1.75 -4.10 -9.29
CA THR A 50 2.22 -2.72 -9.12
C THR A 50 1.17 -1.83 -8.47
N LEU A 51 1.61 -0.81 -7.74
CA LEU A 51 0.77 0.25 -7.18
C LEU A 51 1.46 1.60 -7.40
N GLU A 52 0.73 2.54 -8.00
CA GLU A 52 1.17 3.93 -8.07
C GLU A 52 0.94 4.64 -6.74
N VAL A 53 1.92 5.45 -6.34
CA VAL A 53 1.93 6.17 -5.08
C VAL A 53 2.19 7.65 -5.36
N ALA A 54 1.23 8.49 -5.00
CA ALA A 54 1.38 9.92 -4.92
C ALA A 54 2.20 10.28 -3.67
N THR A 55 3.31 10.99 -3.87
CA THR A 55 4.27 11.35 -2.81
C THR A 55 4.17 12.81 -2.39
N ASP A 56 3.09 13.50 -2.76
CA ASP A 56 2.88 14.94 -2.55
C ASP A 56 2.99 15.37 -1.07
N LEU A 57 2.66 14.47 -0.14
CA LEU A 57 2.72 14.71 1.31
C LEU A 57 4.02 14.21 1.96
N LEU A 58 4.95 13.66 1.17
CA LEU A 58 6.13 12.95 1.66
C LEU A 58 7.43 13.68 1.34
N ASP A 59 7.44 15.01 1.28
CA ASP A 59 8.66 15.80 1.00
C ASP A 59 9.48 16.02 2.30
N PRO A 60 10.77 15.61 2.36
CA PRO A 60 11.55 14.94 1.32
C PRO A 60 11.24 13.45 1.17
N PHE A 61 11.35 12.94 -0.07
CA PHE A 61 11.21 11.53 -0.42
C PHE A 61 12.60 10.89 -0.69
N PRO A 62 13.38 10.53 0.36
CA PRO A 62 14.80 10.16 0.23
C PRO A 62 15.04 8.69 -0.14
N TYR A 63 14.07 8.01 -0.77
CA TYR A 63 14.16 6.58 -1.06
C TYR A 63 14.82 6.32 -2.42
N LYS A 64 15.48 5.17 -2.53
CA LYS A 64 16.16 4.73 -3.75
C LYS A 64 15.37 3.64 -4.45
N ILE A 65 15.50 3.56 -5.77
CA ILE A 65 14.99 2.41 -6.52
C ILE A 65 15.59 1.13 -5.93
N LYS A 66 14.74 0.10 -5.80
CA LYS A 66 14.95 -1.17 -5.09
C LYS A 66 14.83 -1.13 -3.57
N ASP A 67 14.58 0.03 -2.96
CA ASP A 67 14.26 0.07 -1.53
C ASP A 67 12.91 -0.60 -1.27
N LEU A 68 12.84 -1.40 -0.21
CA LEU A 68 11.58 -1.96 0.25
C LEU A 68 10.86 -0.95 1.12
N LEU A 69 9.68 -0.51 0.68
CA LEU A 69 8.91 0.56 1.32
C LEU A 69 7.59 0.05 1.86
N GLN A 70 7.16 0.63 2.97
CA GLN A 70 5.82 0.51 3.50
C GLN A 70 5.16 1.88 3.52
N CYS A 71 4.03 1.99 2.84
CA CYS A 71 3.28 3.24 2.70
C CYS A 71 1.90 3.10 3.36
N ILE A 72 1.45 4.17 4.00
CA ILE A 72 0.09 4.32 4.52
C ILE A 72 -0.52 5.54 3.85
N GLY A 73 -1.75 5.41 3.36
CA GLY A 73 -2.41 6.45 2.60
C GLY A 73 -3.81 6.08 2.17
N GLU A 74 -4.44 7.01 1.48
CA GLU A 74 -5.81 6.90 0.99
C GLU A 74 -5.80 6.52 -0.50
N LEU A 75 -6.65 5.57 -0.88
CA LEU A 75 -6.77 5.13 -2.27
C LEU A 75 -7.77 5.97 -3.04
N GLU A 76 -7.37 6.37 -4.23
CA GLU A 76 -8.22 6.98 -5.26
C GLU A 76 -8.26 6.06 -6.48
N LEU A 77 -9.45 5.83 -7.02
CA LEU A 77 -9.63 5.13 -8.29
C LEU A 77 -9.61 6.16 -9.42
N ILE A 78 -8.63 6.06 -10.31
CA ILE A 78 -8.55 6.89 -11.51
C ILE A 78 -9.56 6.35 -12.53
N SER A 79 -10.70 7.03 -12.65
CA SER A 79 -11.85 6.59 -13.49
C SER A 79 -11.49 6.32 -14.94
N GLU A 80 -10.48 7.00 -15.50
CA GLU A 80 -10.09 6.88 -16.91
C GLU A 80 -9.30 5.58 -17.20
N SER A 81 -8.52 5.09 -16.23
CA SER A 81 -7.63 3.93 -16.40
C SER A 81 -8.01 2.72 -15.53
N ASN A 82 -8.99 2.88 -14.63
CA ASN A 82 -9.35 1.89 -13.61
C ASN A 82 -8.15 1.46 -12.74
N GLN A 83 -7.17 2.35 -12.60
CA GLN A 83 -5.98 2.15 -11.78
C GLN A 83 -6.16 2.82 -10.42
N LEU A 84 -5.54 2.22 -9.41
CA LEU A 84 -5.52 2.78 -8.07
C LEU A 84 -4.27 3.65 -7.87
N LEU A 85 -4.49 4.85 -7.33
CA LEU A 85 -3.46 5.75 -6.87
C LEU A 85 -3.50 5.84 -5.35
N LEU A 86 -2.38 5.56 -4.69
CA LEU A 86 -2.23 5.72 -3.25
C LEU A 86 -1.71 7.11 -2.92
N HIS A 87 -2.53 7.95 -2.29
CA HIS A 87 -2.10 9.20 -1.68
C HIS A 87 -1.40 8.93 -0.36
N ALA A 88 -0.08 8.75 -0.40
CA ALA A 88 0.68 8.36 0.77
C ALA A 88 0.89 9.54 1.72
N ARG A 89 0.45 9.37 2.96
CA ARG A 89 0.67 10.30 4.07
C ARG A 89 1.84 9.91 4.96
N VAL A 90 2.19 8.62 4.98
CA VAL A 90 3.36 8.09 5.68
C VAL A 90 4.05 7.08 4.78
N SER A 91 5.37 7.16 4.72
CA SER A 91 6.22 6.13 4.12
C SER A 91 7.35 5.79 5.08
N ARG A 92 7.83 4.55 5.01
CA ARG A 92 9.07 4.14 5.67
C ARG A 92 9.78 3.07 4.88
N LYS A 93 11.10 3.08 4.93
CA LYS A 93 11.94 1.96 4.49
C LYS A 93 11.83 0.82 5.49
N VAL A 94 11.66 -0.41 5.01
CA VAL A 94 11.50 -1.63 5.83
C VAL A 94 12.53 -2.69 5.43
N ASP A 95 13.80 -2.34 5.56
CA ASP A 95 14.90 -3.25 5.24
C ASP A 95 14.84 -4.54 6.06
N GLY A 96 15.12 -5.67 5.40
CA GLY A 96 15.17 -6.98 6.02
C GLY A 96 13.80 -7.60 6.35
N LEU A 97 12.69 -6.96 5.96
CA LEU A 97 11.38 -7.58 6.05
C LEU A 97 11.25 -8.69 5.00
N ASP A 98 11.07 -9.93 5.47
CA ASP A 98 10.68 -11.04 4.62
C ASP A 98 9.18 -10.89 4.25
N LEU A 99 8.91 -10.61 2.98
CA LEU A 99 7.56 -10.36 2.48
C LEU A 99 6.68 -11.61 2.50
N ASP A 100 7.24 -12.80 2.33
CA ASP A 100 6.48 -14.05 2.38
C ASP A 100 6.04 -14.38 3.80
N VAL A 101 6.91 -14.15 4.78
CA VAL A 101 6.55 -14.24 6.21
C VAL A 101 5.51 -13.17 6.54
N TYR A 102 5.72 -11.94 6.10
CA TYR A 102 4.79 -10.83 6.33
C TYR A 102 3.37 -11.15 5.81
N GLU A 103 3.25 -11.65 4.58
CA GLU A 103 1.98 -12.07 4.02
C GLU A 103 1.28 -13.16 4.85
N LYS A 104 2.03 -14.17 5.31
CA LYS A 104 1.48 -15.22 6.21
C LYS A 104 0.93 -14.61 7.49
N THR A 105 1.62 -13.63 8.07
CA THR A 105 1.14 -12.96 9.29
C THR A 105 -0.14 -12.17 9.07
N ILE A 106 -0.31 -11.53 7.90
CA ILE A 106 -1.56 -10.83 7.53
C ILE A 106 -2.73 -11.83 7.47
N HIS A 107 -2.54 -12.97 6.78
CA HIS A 107 -3.57 -14.01 6.70
C HIS A 107 -3.96 -14.55 8.07
N MET A 108 -2.97 -14.84 8.93
CA MET A 108 -3.22 -15.30 10.30
C MET A 108 -3.99 -14.27 11.12
N ARG A 109 -3.61 -12.98 11.01
CA ARG A 109 -4.29 -11.88 11.70
C ARG A 109 -5.76 -11.78 11.27
N ARG A 110 -6.03 -11.78 9.96
CA ARG A 110 -7.41 -11.69 9.45
C ARG A 110 -8.25 -12.90 9.88
N LYS A 111 -7.70 -14.11 9.78
CA LYS A 111 -8.35 -15.35 10.26
C LYS A 111 -8.72 -15.25 11.74
N TYR A 112 -7.81 -14.74 12.57
CA TYR A 112 -8.07 -14.53 13.99
C TYR A 112 -9.18 -13.50 14.22
N GLN A 113 -9.13 -12.35 13.53
CA GLN A 113 -10.16 -11.31 13.61
C GLN A 113 -11.54 -11.84 13.19
N ASP A 114 -11.62 -12.62 12.12
CA ASP A 114 -12.88 -13.22 11.68
C ASP A 114 -13.43 -14.23 12.69
N THR A 115 -12.55 -15.02 13.32
CA THR A 115 -12.94 -16.05 14.29
C THR A 115 -13.40 -15.47 15.63
N PHE A 116 -12.75 -14.41 16.11
CA PHE A 116 -12.88 -13.93 17.49
C PHE A 116 -13.43 -12.50 17.66
N LEU A 117 -13.35 -11.63 16.64
CA LEU A 117 -13.90 -10.26 16.74
C LEU A 117 -15.30 -10.12 16.14
N LYS A 118 -15.69 -10.99 15.20
CA LYS A 118 -17.05 -10.99 14.61
C LYS A 118 -18.05 -11.87 15.37
N SER A 119 -17.57 -12.63 16.35
CA SER A 119 -18.34 -13.54 17.22
C SER A 119 -18.63 -12.95 18.60
N SER A 120 -18.27 -11.68 18.83
CA SER A 120 -18.65 -10.85 20.00
C SER A 120 -19.52 -9.69 19.56
#